data_AF-I6R4T6-F1
#
_entry.id   AF-I6R4T6-F1
#
_cell.length_a   1.000
_cell.length_b   1.000
_cell.length_c   1.000
_cell.angle_alpha   90.00
_cell.angle_beta   90.00
_cell.angle_gamma   90.00
#
_symmetry.space_group_name_H-M   'P 1'
#
loop_
_entity.id
_entity.type
_entity.pdbx_description
1 polymer ?
#
loop_
_entity_poly.entity_id
_entity_poly.type
_entity_poly.pdbx_seq_one_letter_code
_entity_poly.pdbx_strand_id
1 'polypeptide(L)' 'AEHELNCSTNAMRSIGSAHTDPFSSLAGAAAALYGPLHGGANEMVLRMLNEIGSVDKVPDYIKRVKAGEFRLMGFGHRV' A
#
# COMPACT_ATOMS: atom_id res chain seq x y z
N ALA A 1 -8.90 5.31 12.16
CA ALA A 1 -9.42 5.32 10.77
C ALA A 1 -8.73 6.40 9.94
N GLU A 2 -8.48 7.57 10.50
CA GLU A 2 -7.77 8.68 9.84
C GLU A 2 -6.25 8.58 10.01
N HIS A 3 -5.49 9.00 8.99
CA HIS A 3 -4.02 9.07 9.00
C HIS A 3 -3.54 10.25 8.15
N GLU A 4 -4.10 11.43 8.43
CA GLU A 4 -3.78 12.74 7.89
C GLU A 4 -3.67 12.78 6.35
N LEU A 5 -2.63 13.41 5.80
CA LEU A 5 -2.42 13.65 4.38
C LEU A 5 -1.64 12.51 3.71
N ASN A 6 -2.09 11.28 3.93
CA ASN A 6 -1.64 10.13 3.14
C ASN A 6 -2.10 10.23 1.67
N CYS A 7 -1.59 9.35 0.80
CA CYS A 7 -1.78 9.44 -0.65
C CYS A 7 -3.26 9.54 -1.07
N SER A 8 -4.14 8.69 -0.52
CA SER A 8 -5.57 8.68 -0.86
C SER A 8 -6.31 9.90 -0.32
N THR A 9 -6.01 10.35 0.90
CA THR A 9 -6.59 11.59 1.45
C THR A 9 -6.19 12.81 0.61
N ASN A 10 -4.93 12.88 0.18
CA ASN A 10 -4.47 13.96 -0.70
C ASN A 10 -5.13 13.90 -2.08
N ALA A 11 -5.30 12.71 -2.66
CA ALA A 11 -6.01 12.53 -3.94
C ALA A 11 -7.47 13.03 -3.85
N MET A 12 -8.18 12.69 -2.77
CA MET A 12 -9.54 13.18 -2.54
C MET A 12 -9.61 14.71 -2.52
N ARG A 13 -8.67 15.37 -1.82
CA ARG A 13 -8.59 16.82 -1.74
C ARG A 13 -8.32 17.48 -3.09
N SER A 14 -7.40 16.91 -3.87
CA SER A 14 -7.05 17.42 -5.19
C SER A 14 -8.20 17.29 -6.20
N ILE A 15 -9.00 16.23 -6.14
CA ILE A 15 -10.18 16.08 -7.00
C ILE A 15 -11.30 17.02 -6.53
N GLY A 16 -11.57 17.06 -5.22
CA GLY A 16 -12.61 17.90 -4.64
C GLY A 16 -12.38 19.40 -4.84
N SER A 17 -11.13 19.86 -5.00
CA SER A 17 -10.82 21.28 -5.25
C SER A 17 -11.38 21.80 -6.57
N ALA A 18 -11.71 20.92 -7.51
CA ALA A 18 -12.40 21.25 -8.76
C ALA A 18 -13.94 21.38 -8.58
N HIS A 19 -14.44 21.41 -7.34
CA HIS A 19 -15.88 21.37 -7.02
C HIS A 19 -16.60 20.14 -7.58
N THR A 20 -15.88 19.02 -7.70
CA THR A 20 -16.44 17.72 -8.07
C THR A 20 -17.31 17.16 -6.95
N ASP A 21 -18.31 16.35 -7.31
CA ASP A 21 -19.18 15.71 -6.34
C ASP A 21 -18.40 14.76 -5.39
N PRO A 22 -18.94 14.48 -4.18
CA PRO A 22 -18.23 13.66 -3.19
C PRO A 22 -18.04 12.20 -3.63
N PHE A 23 -18.92 11.64 -4.48
CA PHE A 23 -18.79 10.25 -4.94
C PHE A 23 -17.62 10.11 -5.90
N SER A 24 -17.47 11.03 -6.85
CA SER A 24 -16.34 11.06 -7.78
C SER A 24 -15.01 11.31 -7.05
N SER A 25 -15.01 12.20 -6.05
CA SER A 25 -13.84 12.46 -5.20
C SER A 25 -13.43 11.22 -4.39
N LEU A 26 -14.42 10.50 -3.84
CA LEU A 26 -14.22 9.25 -3.12
C LEU A 26 -13.71 8.14 -4.03
N ALA A 27 -14.25 8.01 -5.24
CA ALA A 27 -13.83 7.01 -6.21
C ALA A 27 -12.34 7.15 -6.55
N GLY A 28 -11.86 8.38 -6.78
CA GLY A 28 -10.44 8.64 -6.99
C GLY A 28 -9.57 8.33 -5.77
N ALA A 29 -10.06 8.67 -4.56
CA ALA A 29 -9.37 8.32 -3.32
C ALA A 29 -9.26 6.81 -3.10
N ALA A 30 -10.32 6.06 -3.39
CA ALA A 30 -10.35 4.60 -3.30
C ALA A 30 -9.37 3.96 -4.29
N ALA A 31 -9.29 4.47 -5.52
CA ALA A 31 -8.31 4.02 -6.51
C ALA A 31 -6.86 4.26 -6.03
N ALA A 32 -6.58 5.42 -5.43
CA ALA A 32 -5.27 5.70 -4.83
C ALA A 32 -4.96 4.79 -3.63
N LEU A 33 -5.97 4.44 -2.82
CA LEU A 33 -5.83 3.52 -1.69
C LEU A 33 -5.52 2.09 -2.13
N TYR A 34 -6.15 1.62 -3.21
CA TYR A 34 -5.97 0.25 -3.72
C TYR A 34 -4.52 -0.07 -4.15
N GLY A 35 -3.71 0.95 -4.46
CA GLY A 35 -2.33 0.76 -4.88
C GLY A 35 -1.48 -0.06 -3.88
N PRO A 36 -0.55 -0.91 -4.34
CA PRO A 36 0.22 -1.84 -3.49
C PRO A 36 1.20 -1.14 -2.53
N LEU A 37 1.51 0.14 -2.77
CA LEU A 37 2.35 0.97 -1.91
C LEU A 37 1.55 1.81 -0.91
N HIS A 38 0.24 1.61 -0.85
CA HIS A 38 -0.66 2.27 0.09
C HIS A 38 -1.55 1.22 0.77
N GLY A 39 -2.88 1.30 0.63
CA GLY A 39 -3.81 0.36 1.27
C GLY A 39 -3.69 -1.07 0.76
N GLY A 40 -3.34 -1.29 -0.51
CA GLY A 40 -3.13 -2.62 -1.08
C GLY A 40 -1.93 -3.39 -0.51
N ALA A 41 -1.09 -2.73 0.31
CA ALA A 41 0.04 -3.39 0.96
C ALA A 41 -0.38 -4.55 1.86
N ASN A 42 -1.59 -4.51 2.44
CA ASN A 42 -2.09 -5.59 3.31
C ASN A 42 -2.31 -6.92 2.54
N GLU A 43 -2.91 -6.87 1.37
CA GLU A 43 -3.11 -8.01 0.48
C GLU A 43 -1.75 -8.55 0.01
N MET A 44 -0.83 -7.63 -0.30
CA MET A 44 0.53 -7.99 -0.69
C MET A 44 1.30 -8.68 0.43
N VAL A 45 1.08 -8.32 1.70
CA VAL A 45 1.63 -9.06 2.85
C VAL A 45 1.09 -10.49 2.90
N LEU A 46 -0.21 -10.69 2.70
CA LEU A 46 -0.80 -12.03 2.68
C LEU A 46 -0.25 -12.88 1.53
N ARG A 47 -0.11 -12.30 0.33
CA ARG A 47 0.52 -12.97 -0.82
C ARG A 47 1.97 -13.35 -0.54
N MET A 48 2.74 -12.44 0.06
CA MET A 48 4.12 -12.70 0.48
C MET A 48 4.20 -13.83 1.51
N LEU A 49 3.34 -13.84 2.54
CA LEU A 49 3.32 -14.90 3.54
C LEU A 49 2.97 -16.27 2.93
N ASN A 50 2.05 -16.29 1.96
CA ASN A 50 1.73 -17.50 1.20
C ASN A 50 2.91 -17.98 0.32
N GLU A 51 3.66 -17.06 -0.29
CA GLU A 51 4.88 -17.39 -1.05
C GLU A 51 5.97 -17.98 -0.14
N ILE A 52 6.17 -17.40 1.04
CA ILE A 52 7.12 -17.90 2.04
C ILE A 52 6.70 -19.30 2.50
N GLY A 53 5.42 -19.52 2.79
CA GLY A 53 4.83 -20.82 3.11
C GLY A 53 5.13 -21.36 4.51
N SER A 54 6.37 -21.21 5.01
CA SER A 54 6.79 -21.71 6.33
C SER A 54 7.91 -20.89 6.96
N VAL A 55 8.03 -20.94 8.29
CA VAL A 55 8.95 -20.10 9.08
C VAL A 55 10.42 -20.39 8.74
N ASP A 56 10.76 -21.64 8.43
CA ASP A 56 12.11 -22.07 8.04
C ASP A 56 12.61 -21.41 6.75
N LYS A 57 11.72 -20.93 5.88
CA LYS A 57 12.06 -20.25 4.62
C LYS A 57 12.23 -18.73 4.75
N VAL A 58 11.91 -18.17 5.92
CA VAL A 58 12.04 -16.71 6.17
C VAL A 58 13.46 -16.20 5.98
N PRO A 59 14.54 -16.87 6.49
CA PRO A 59 15.91 -16.38 6.31
C PRO A 59 16.31 -16.20 4.84
N ASP A 60 15.96 -17.17 3.99
CA ASP A 60 16.24 -17.12 2.55
C ASP A 60 15.44 -16.03 1.84
N TYR A 61 14.16 -15.88 2.20
CA TYR A 61 13.32 -14.81 1.65
C TYR A 61 13.88 -13.42 2.00
N ILE A 62 14.28 -13.21 3.25
CA ILE A 62 14.89 -11.96 3.71
C ILE A 62 16.23 -11.70 3.02
N LYS A 63 17.02 -12.74 2.73
CA LYS A 63 18.29 -12.60 1.99
C LYS A 63 18.05 -12.04 0.59
N ARG A 64 17.04 -12.53 -0.14
CA ARG A 64 16.66 -12.04 -1.48
C ARG A 64 16.18 -10.58 -1.45
N VAL A 65 15.35 -10.22 -0.45
CA VAL A 65 14.94 -8.84 -0.21
C VAL A 65 16.15 -7.93 0.00
N LYS A 66 17.10 -8.33 0.85
CA LYS A 66 18.32 -7.56 1.13
C LYS A 66 19.26 -7.48 -0.08
N ALA A 67 19.23 -8.47 -0.98
CA ALA A 67 19.92 -8.42 -2.26
C ALA A 67 19.24 -7.48 -3.28
N GLY A 68 18.07 -6.93 -2.95
CA GLY A 68 17.36 -5.96 -3.80
C GLY A 68 16.50 -6.59 -4.89
N GLU A 69 16.26 -7.91 -4.84
CA GLU A 69 15.43 -8.59 -5.84
C GLU A 69 13.99 -8.06 -5.88
N PHE A 70 13.44 -7.69 -4.71
CA PHE A 70 12.09 -7.15 -4.53
C PHE A 70 11.95 -6.45 -3.17
N ARG A 71 10.84 -5.72 -2.99
CA ARG A 71 10.53 -5.02 -1.75
C ARG A 71 9.92 -5.94 -0.70
N LEU A 72 10.19 -5.66 0.57
CA LEU A 72 9.51 -6.31 1.69
C LEU A 72 8.15 -5.64 1.91
N MET A 73 7.08 -6.34 1.56
CA MET A 73 5.72 -5.82 1.73
C MET A 73 5.36 -5.69 3.21
N GLY A 74 4.66 -4.62 3.57
CA GLY A 74 4.34 -4.29 4.96
C GLY A 74 5.42 -3.49 5.71
N PHE A 75 6.55 -3.19 5.05
CA PHE A 75 7.64 -2.40 5.62
C PHE A 75 7.93 -1.16 4.77
N GLY A 76 8.33 -0.08 5.45
CA GLY A 76 8.56 1.24 4.86
C GLY A 76 7.39 2.19 5.12
N HIS A 77 7.68 3.32 5.77
CA HIS A 77 6.73 4.38 6.02
C HIS A 77 7.35 5.72 5.61
N ARG A 78 6.56 6.59 4.98
CA ARG A 78 7.04 7.90 4.49
C ARG A 78 7.03 8.98 5.58
N VAL A 79 6.33 8.72 6.70
CA VAL A 79 6.17 9.63 7.84
C VAL A 79 7.06 9.19 8.99
#